data_AF-A0A537UK07-F1
#
_entry.id   AF-A0A537UK07-F1
#
_cell.length_a   1.000
_cell.length_b   1.000
_cell.length_c   1.000
_cell.angle_alpha   90.00
_cell.angle_beta   90.00
_cell.angle_gamma   90.00
#
_symmetry.space_group_name_H-M   'P 1'
#
loop_
_entity.id
_entity.type
_entity.pdbx_description
1 polymer ?
#
loop_
_entity_poly.entity_id
_entity_poly.type
_entity_poly.pdbx_seq_one_letter_code
_entity_poly.pdbx_strand_id
1 'polypeptide(L)'
;VGGCDKTVPAQLMGAISANRPAIGLVAGPMLTSRWHGERLGACTDCRRFWAKYRAGEVTPSEIDEIEGNLATTAGTCAVMGTAS
;
A
#
# COMPACT_ATOMS: atom_id res chain seq x y z
N VAL A 1 -6.42 6.97 -15.50
CA VAL A 1 -6.14 5.70 -14.77
C VAL A 1 -5.22 6.05 -13.63
N GLY A 2 -5.72 5.98 -12.40
CA GLY A 2 -5.01 6.38 -11.18
C GLY A 2 -5.03 5.25 -10.16
N GLY A 3 -4.31 5.43 -9.07
CA GLY A 3 -4.29 4.50 -7.95
C GLY A 3 -3.36 4.97 -6.85
N CYS A 4 -2.08 5.18 -7.15
CA CYS A 4 -1.13 5.63 -6.15
C CYS A 4 -1.58 6.98 -5.55
N ASP A 5 -1.32 7.15 -4.25
CA ASP A 5 -1.80 8.21 -3.35
C ASP A 5 -2.26 9.51 -4.05
N LYS A 6 -1.36 10.18 -4.76
CA LYS A 6 -1.61 11.52 -5.31
C LYS A 6 -2.17 11.53 -6.74
N THR A 7 -2.23 10.37 -7.40
CA THR A 7 -2.60 10.29 -8.83
C THR A 7 -4.08 10.53 -9.07
N VAL A 8 -4.96 10.03 -8.19
CA VAL A 8 -6.41 10.22 -8.30
C VAL A 8 -6.79 11.71 -8.20
N PRO A 9 -6.41 12.45 -7.14
CA PRO A 9 -6.75 13.88 -7.07
C PRO A 9 -6.07 14.69 -8.18
N ALA A 10 -4.82 14.39 -8.55
CA ALA A 10 -4.15 15.10 -9.64
C ALA A 10 -4.89 14.96 -10.98
N GLN A 11 -5.36 13.74 -11.31
CA GLN A 11 -6.12 13.48 -12.54
C GLN A 11 -7.50 14.16 -12.50
N LEU A 12 -8.19 14.13 -11.37
CA LEU A 12 -9.49 14.79 -11.22
C LEU A 12 -9.37 16.30 -11.34
N MET A 13 -8.40 16.92 -10.68
CA MET A 13 -8.15 18.36 -10.80
C MET A 13 -7.89 18.76 -12.25
N GLY A 14 -7.00 18.05 -12.95
CA GLY A 14 -6.71 18.32 -14.36
C GLY A 14 -7.93 18.14 -15.28
N ALA A 15 -8.71 17.09 -15.08
CA ALA A 15 -9.92 16.83 -15.86
C ALA A 15 -10.98 17.92 -15.67
N ILE A 16 -11.20 18.35 -14.42
CA ILE A 16 -12.13 19.44 -14.08
C ILE A 16 -11.64 20.76 -14.72
N SER A 17 -10.35 21.09 -14.57
CA SER A 17 -9.77 22.31 -15.17
C SER A 17 -9.87 22.33 -16.70
N ALA A 18 -9.77 21.17 -17.36
CA ALA A 18 -9.91 21.05 -18.81
C ALA A 18 -11.37 21.16 -19.29
N ASN A 19 -12.35 20.95 -18.39
CA ASN A 19 -13.78 20.96 -18.68
C ASN A 19 -14.18 20.09 -19.89
N ARG A 20 -13.65 18.86 -19.92
CA ARG A 20 -13.95 17.85 -20.95
C ARG A 20 -14.58 16.61 -20.29
N PRO A 21 -15.39 15.82 -21.02
CA PRO A 21 -15.85 14.53 -20.53
C PRO A 21 -14.67 13.64 -20.11
N ALA A 22 -14.69 13.15 -18.88
CA ALA A 22 -13.64 12.32 -18.30
C ALA A 22 -14.24 11.26 -17.37
N ILE A 23 -13.56 10.14 -17.23
CA ILE A 23 -13.92 9.05 -16.32
C ILE A 23 -12.68 8.59 -15.54
N GLY A 24 -12.84 8.41 -14.23
CA GLY A 24 -11.80 7.87 -13.36
C GLY A 24 -11.81 6.34 -13.37
N LEU A 25 -10.65 5.73 -13.60
CA LEU A 25 -10.43 4.29 -13.41
C LEU A 25 -9.37 4.12 -12.32
N VAL A 26 -9.77 3.57 -11.18
CA VAL A 26 -8.89 3.26 -10.05
C VAL A 26 -8.36 1.85 -10.20
N ALA A 27 -7.03 1.67 -10.12
CA ALA A 27 -6.36 0.39 -10.35
C ALA A 27 -6.72 -0.69 -9.30
N GLY A 28 -7.00 -0.28 -8.07
CA GLY A 28 -7.35 -1.16 -6.96
C GLY A 28 -6.16 -1.56 -6.07
N PRO A 29 -6.45 -2.10 -4.87
CA PRO A 29 -5.44 -2.44 -3.88
C PRO A 29 -4.73 -3.77 -4.19
N MET A 30 -3.52 -3.92 -3.66
CA MET A 30 -2.83 -5.20 -3.59
C MET A 30 -3.62 -6.20 -2.71
N LEU A 31 -3.44 -7.50 -2.95
CA LEU A 31 -3.86 -8.52 -2.01
C LEU A 31 -2.93 -8.53 -0.79
N THR A 32 -3.50 -8.80 0.38
CA THR A 32 -2.72 -8.98 1.61
C THR A 32 -2.13 -10.38 1.67
N SER A 33 -0.91 -10.50 2.14
CA SER A 33 -0.27 -11.77 2.47
C SER A 33 -0.44 -12.10 3.97
N ARG A 34 0.19 -13.20 4.42
CA ARG A 34 0.24 -13.58 5.83
C ARG A 34 1.66 -13.99 6.21
N TRP A 35 2.05 -13.70 7.45
CA TRP A 35 3.29 -14.18 8.07
C TRP A 35 2.91 -14.82 9.42
N HIS A 36 3.29 -16.09 9.62
CA HIS A 36 2.90 -16.89 10.80
C HIS A 36 1.39 -16.84 11.14
N GLY A 37 0.53 -16.82 10.11
CA GLY A 37 -0.93 -16.78 10.27
C GLY A 37 -1.51 -15.38 10.51
N GLU A 38 -0.68 -14.39 10.84
CA GLU A 38 -1.07 -12.99 10.95
C GLU A 38 -1.18 -12.37 9.54
N ARG A 39 -2.25 -11.62 9.28
CA ARG A 39 -2.41 -10.89 8.02
C ARG A 39 -1.51 -9.65 8.02
N LEU A 40 -0.81 -9.43 6.91
CA LEU A 40 0.04 -8.26 6.74
C LEU A 40 -0.63 -7.20 5.85
N GLY A 41 -0.61 -5.95 6.32
CA GLY A 41 -0.98 -4.75 5.60
C GLY A 41 0.25 -3.93 5.22
N ALA A 42 0.40 -3.67 3.92
CA ALA A 42 1.41 -2.75 3.39
C ALA A 42 1.37 -1.40 4.15
N CYS A 43 2.54 -0.85 4.46
CA CYS A 43 2.75 0.37 5.27
C CYS A 43 2.48 0.23 6.78
N THR A 44 1.31 -0.24 7.21
CA THR A 44 0.99 -0.36 8.66
C THR A 44 1.91 -1.36 9.33
N ASP A 45 2.01 -2.57 8.79
CA ASP A 45 2.84 -3.62 9.36
C ASP A 45 4.33 -3.40 9.09
N CYS A 46 4.67 -2.75 7.98
CA CYS A 46 6.04 -2.27 7.75
C CYS A 46 6.54 -1.46 8.95
N ARG A 47 5.77 -0.45 9.38
CA ARG A 47 6.15 0.40 10.51
C ARG A 47 6.15 -0.37 11.84
N ARG A 48 5.16 -1.23 12.05
CA ARG A 48 5.03 -2.06 13.26
C ARG A 48 6.24 -2.98 13.45
N PHE A 49 6.60 -3.75 12.42
CA PHE A 49 7.71 -4.70 12.52
C PHE A 49 9.08 -4.03 12.50
N TRP A 50 9.25 -2.91 11.80
CA TRP A 50 10.48 -2.12 11.94
C TRP A 50 10.67 -1.56 13.35
N ALA A 51 9.59 -1.19 14.05
CA ALA A 51 9.68 -0.78 15.45
C ALA A 51 10.09 -1.96 16.35
N LYS A 52 9.51 -3.14 16.14
CA LYS A 52 9.87 -4.37 16.88
C LYS A 52 11.30 -4.85 16.61
N TYR A 53 11.75 -4.79 15.36
CA TYR A 53 13.13 -5.10 14.98
C TYR A 53 14.13 -4.20 15.71
N ARG A 54 13.86 -2.88 15.73
CA ARG A 54 14.69 -1.93 16.51
C ARG A 54 14.63 -2.14 18.03
N ALA A 55 13.56 -2.74 18.53
CA ALA A 55 13.42 -3.12 19.94
C ALA A 55 14.12 -4.46 20.26
N GLY A 56 14.65 -5.18 19.26
CA GLY A 56 15.26 -6.50 19.43
C GLY A 56 14.26 -7.65 19.57
N GLU A 57 12.97 -7.41 19.31
CA GLU A 57 11.90 -8.42 19.38
C GLU A 57 11.77 -9.25 18.10
N VAL A 58 12.35 -8.78 17.00
CA VAL A 58 12.33 -9.42 15.68
C VAL A 58 13.77 -9.56 15.21
N THR A 59 14.12 -10.71 14.68
CA THR A 59 15.47 -11.01 14.17
C THR A 59 15.67 -10.46 12.76
N PRO A 60 16.94 -10.32 12.30
CA PRO A 60 17.23 -9.92 10.91
C PRO A 60 16.58 -10.82 9.87
N SER A 61 16.54 -12.14 10.10
CA SER A 61 15.88 -13.08 9.19
C SER A 61 14.36 -12.89 9.15
N GLU A 62 13.73 -12.65 10.29
CA GLU A 62 12.27 -12.45 10.35
C GLU A 62 11.86 -11.14 9.69
N ILE A 63 12.60 -10.05 9.88
CA ILE A 63 12.27 -8.78 9.22
C ILE A 63 12.40 -8.89 7.70
N ASP A 64 13.43 -9.58 7.20
CA ASP A 64 13.60 -9.85 5.75
C ASP A 64 12.41 -10.65 5.18
N GLU A 65 11.95 -11.67 5.90
CA GLU A 65 10.76 -12.44 5.51
C GLU A 65 9.50 -11.57 5.49
N ILE A 66 9.30 -10.74 6.52
CA ILE A 66 8.14 -9.85 6.62
C ILE A 66 8.14 -8.86 5.45
N GLU A 67 9.29 -8.24 5.16
CA GLU A 67 9.42 -7.28 4.08
C GLU A 67 9.08 -7.87 2.71
N GLY A 68 9.56 -9.08 2.43
CA GLY A 68 9.22 -9.83 1.22
C GLY A 68 7.73 -10.15 1.08
N ASN A 69 6.98 -10.14 2.18
CA ASN A 69 5.55 -10.42 2.20
C ASN A 69 4.65 -9.17 2.22
N LEU A 70 5.18 -7.95 2.35
CA LEU A 70 4.31 -6.75 2.47
C LEU A 70 3.64 -6.32 1.16
N ALA A 71 4.25 -6.59 0.00
CA ALA A 71 3.77 -6.18 -1.33
C ALA A 71 3.84 -7.34 -2.33
N THR A 72 2.81 -8.19 -2.33
CA THR A 72 2.83 -9.49 -3.05
C THR A 72 2.12 -9.51 -4.39
N THR A 73 1.28 -8.52 -4.70
CA THR A 73 0.62 -8.38 -6.01
C THR A 73 0.75 -6.96 -6.54
N ALA A 74 0.43 -6.74 -7.81
CA ALA A 74 0.28 -5.37 -8.32
C ALA A 74 -0.95 -4.69 -7.69
N GLY A 75 -0.86 -3.39 -7.42
CA GLY A 75 -1.95 -2.59 -6.86
C GLY A 75 -1.46 -1.48 -5.92
N THR A 76 -2.40 -0.76 -5.31
CA THR A 76 -2.13 0.26 -4.29
C THR A 76 -1.99 -0.37 -2.89
N CYS A 77 -1.63 0.42 -1.88
CA CYS A 77 -1.52 -0.07 -0.51
C CYS A 77 -2.83 -0.73 -0.05
N ALA A 78 -2.76 -1.97 0.45
CA ALA A 78 -3.93 -2.77 0.85
C ALA A 78 -4.61 -2.33 2.16
N VAL A 79 -4.15 -1.23 2.75
CA VAL A 79 -4.68 -0.67 4.00
C VAL A 79 -5.57 0.55 3.68
N MET A 80 -6.30 1.05 4.67
CA MET A 80 -6.99 2.35 4.59
C MET A 80 -6.00 3.51 4.69
N GLY A 81 -5.07 3.57 3.73
CA GLY A 81 -4.22 4.72 3.46
C GLY A 81 -4.86 5.64 2.41
N THR A 82 -4.12 6.62 1.92
CA THR A 82 -4.66 7.65 1.01
C THR A 82 -5.16 7.12 -0.34
N ALA A 83 -4.64 5.96 -0.77
CA ALA A 83 -5.01 5.38 -2.07
C ALA A 83 -6.35 4.62 -2.06
N SER A 84 -6.91 4.32 -0.87
CA SER A 84 -8.11 3.49 -0.67
C SER A 84 -9.31 4.30 -0.21
#